data_AF-A0A8E7AXT9-F1
#
_entry.id   AF-A0A8E7AXT9-F1
#
_cell.length_a   1.000
_cell.length_b   1.000
_cell.length_c   1.000
_cell.angle_alpha   90.00
_cell.angle_beta   90.00
_cell.angle_gamma   90.00
#
_symmetry.space_group_name_H-M   'P 1'
#
loop_
_entity.id
_entity.type
_entity.pdbx_description
1 polymer ?
#
loop_
_entity_poly.entity_id
_entity_poly.type
_entity_poly.pdbx_seq_one_letter_code
_entity_poly.pdbx_strand_id
1 'polypeptide(L)'
;MNTSVPQGPDPKENGAIFLGWLKKRGGLRGAADCERKCKENGFEAKRFIKDMGEERIALYLSRGNKVIVLEDKVWADQWMIHYDLEVPHHRHWIDL
;
A
#
# COMPACT_ATOMS: atom_id res chain seq x y z
N MET A 1 4.71 -18.79 -14.82
CA MET A 1 4.56 -17.50 -14.11
C MET A 1 3.13 -17.05 -14.32
N ASN A 2 2.28 -17.06 -13.29
CA ASN A 2 0.93 -16.51 -13.43
C ASN A 2 1.05 -14.98 -13.50
N THR A 3 1.19 -14.46 -14.72
CA THR A 3 1.22 -13.04 -15.07
C THR A 3 -0.18 -12.44 -15.09
N SER A 4 -1.02 -12.80 -14.12
CA SER A 4 -2.33 -12.17 -13.96
C SER A 4 -2.12 -10.83 -13.27
N VAL A 5 -2.48 -9.74 -13.96
CA VAL A 5 -2.58 -8.41 -13.35
C VAL A 5 -3.38 -8.53 -12.05
N PRO A 6 -2.91 -7.96 -10.92
CA PRO A 6 -3.62 -8.04 -9.66
C PRO A 6 -5.05 -7.47 -9.75
N GLN A 7 -5.90 -7.84 -8.80
CA GLN A 7 -7.24 -7.27 -8.73
C GLN A 7 -7.13 -5.76 -8.47
N GLY A 8 -7.75 -4.98 -9.36
CA GLY A 8 -7.72 -3.52 -9.26
C GLY A 8 -8.55 -2.98 -8.08
N PRO A 9 -8.57 -1.64 -7.93
CA PRO A 9 -7.75 -0.60 -8.55
C PRO A 9 -6.23 -0.80 -8.50
N ASP A 10 -5.59 -0.28 -9.55
CA ASP A 10 -4.15 -0.17 -9.70
C ASP A 10 -3.66 1.10 -8.96
N PRO A 11 -2.81 0.98 -7.93
CA PRO A 11 -2.25 2.13 -7.20
C PRO A 11 -1.20 2.89 -8.01
N LYS A 12 -0.79 2.37 -9.17
CA LYS A 12 0.41 2.76 -9.94
C LYS A 12 1.68 2.51 -9.15
N GLU A 13 2.82 2.59 -9.83
CA GLU A 13 4.14 2.37 -9.22
C GLU A 13 4.37 3.25 -7.98
N ASN A 14 4.12 4.56 -8.08
CA ASN A 14 4.27 5.49 -6.96
C ASN A 14 3.35 5.17 -5.76
N GLY A 15 2.11 4.72 -6.03
CA GLY A 15 1.21 4.27 -4.98
C GLY A 15 1.71 2.98 -4.34
N ALA A 16 2.20 2.02 -5.11
CA ALA A 16 2.79 0.79 -4.59
C ALA A 16 4.05 1.05 -3.74
N ILE A 17 4.88 2.05 -4.08
CA ILE A 17 6.00 2.51 -3.23
C ILE A 17 5.49 3.01 -1.88
N PHE A 18 4.42 3.80 -1.88
CA PHE A 18 3.79 4.28 -0.65
C PHE A 18 3.19 3.13 0.19
N LEU A 19 2.49 2.19 -0.45
CA LEU A 19 1.94 1.00 0.21
C LEU A 19 3.06 0.20 0.89
N GLY A 20 4.18 -0.02 0.21
CA GLY A 20 5.34 -0.70 0.80
C GLY A 20 5.97 0.07 1.96
N TRP A 21 6.04 1.40 1.86
CA TRP A 21 6.49 2.25 2.96
C TRP A 21 5.58 2.18 4.19
N LEU A 22 4.26 2.13 3.99
CA LEU A 22 3.25 2.05 5.04
C LEU A 22 3.24 0.66 5.69
N LYS A 23 3.29 -0.41 4.87
CA LYS A 23 3.36 -1.81 5.33
C LYS A 23 4.58 -2.05 6.23
N LYS A 24 5.77 -1.56 5.84
CA LYS A 24 7.01 -1.63 6.66
C LYS A 24 6.89 -0.95 8.03
N ARG A 25 5.87 -0.11 8.24
CA ARG A 25 5.57 0.60 9.51
C ARG A 25 4.39 -0.01 10.26
N GLY A 26 4.01 -1.25 9.93
CA GLY A 26 2.91 -1.96 10.56
C GLY A 26 1.55 -1.77 9.87
N GLY A 27 1.52 -1.08 8.72
CA GLY A 27 0.28 -0.84 7.97
C GLY A 27 -0.59 0.28 8.54
N LEU A 28 -0.06 1.11 9.44
CA LEU A 28 -0.78 2.23 10.04
C LEU A 28 0.17 3.39 10.31
N ARG A 29 -0.22 4.61 9.94
CA ARG A 29 0.53 5.82 10.31
C ARG A 29 -0.36 7.06 10.38
N GLY A 30 0.12 8.10 11.07
CA GLY A 30 -0.56 9.39 11.12
C GLY A 30 -0.81 9.97 9.73
N ALA A 31 -1.97 10.59 9.53
CA ALA A 31 -2.37 11.11 8.22
C ALA A 31 -1.41 12.18 7.68
N ALA A 32 -0.79 12.98 8.55
CA ALA A 32 0.22 13.97 8.16
C ALA A 32 1.51 13.32 7.63
N ASP A 33 1.96 12.23 8.26
CA ASP A 33 3.13 11.47 7.78
C ASP A 33 2.83 10.83 6.43
N CYS A 34 1.64 10.24 6.27
CA CYS A 34 1.23 9.65 5.01
C CYS A 34 1.07 10.70 3.91
N GLU A 35 0.49 11.86 4.20
CA GLU A 35 0.35 12.96 3.23
C GLU A 35 1.71 13.45 2.75
N ARG A 36 2.67 13.64 3.68
CA ARG A 36 4.05 13.97 3.32
C ARG A 36 4.65 12.90 2.42
N LYS A 37 4.45 11.62 2.75
CA LYS A 37 4.97 10.52 1.93
C LYS A 37 4.32 10.44 0.56
N CYS A 38 3.01 10.67 0.45
CA CYS A 38 2.30 10.71 -0.83
C CYS A 38 2.86 11.83 -1.70
N LYS A 39 3.08 13.03 -1.12
CA LYS A 39 3.68 14.17 -1.83
C LYS A 39 5.10 13.89 -2.32
N GLU A 40 5.93 13.22 -1.52
CA GLU A 40 7.25 12.73 -1.94
C GLU A 40 7.17 11.80 -3.17
N ASN A 41 6.05 11.09 -3.35
CA ASN A 41 5.79 10.21 -4.48
C ASN A 41 4.90 10.87 -5.57
N GLY A 42 4.65 12.18 -5.49
CA GLY A 42 3.95 12.95 -6.52
C GLY A 42 2.41 12.85 -6.49
N PHE A 43 1.79 12.47 -5.37
CA PHE A 43 0.33 12.42 -5.24
C PHE A 43 -0.18 12.84 -3.85
N GLU A 44 -1.50 12.91 -3.68
CA GLU A 44 -2.17 13.34 -2.43
C GLU A 44 -2.86 12.15 -1.76
N ALA A 45 -2.75 12.01 -0.44
CA ALA A 45 -3.27 10.85 0.27
C ALA A 45 -4.79 10.75 0.21
N LYS A 46 -5.48 11.89 0.32
CA LYS A 46 -6.95 11.95 0.26
C LYS A 46 -7.49 11.45 -1.08
N ARG A 47 -6.85 11.85 -2.17
CA ARG A 47 -7.23 11.41 -3.52
C ARG A 47 -6.90 9.94 -3.72
N PHE A 48 -5.73 9.51 -3.26
CA PHE A 48 -5.32 8.11 -3.30
C PHE A 48 -6.31 7.19 -2.59
N ILE A 49 -6.73 7.53 -1.36
CA ILE A 49 -7.77 6.76 -0.63
C ILE A 49 -9.07 6.66 -1.44
N LYS A 50 -9.53 7.79 -2.00
CA LYS A 50 -10.76 7.81 -2.81
C LYS A 50 -10.65 6.91 -4.04
N ASP A 51 -9.52 6.96 -4.74
CA ASP A 51 -9.30 6.21 -5.97
C ASP A 51 -9.11 4.71 -5.69
N MET A 52 -8.51 4.36 -4.54
CA MET A 52 -8.23 2.98 -4.14
C MET A 52 -9.39 2.30 -3.40
N GLY A 53 -10.33 3.06 -2.82
CA GLY A 53 -11.42 2.53 -2.01
C GLY A 53 -11.01 2.31 -0.54
N GLU A 54 -11.94 2.63 0.36
CA GLU A 54 -11.73 2.54 1.81
C GLU A 54 -11.60 1.09 2.29
N GLU A 55 -12.08 0.11 1.52
CA GLU A 55 -11.89 -1.32 1.80
C GLU A 55 -10.42 -1.75 1.69
N ARG A 56 -9.57 -0.95 1.03
CA ARG A 56 -8.14 -1.23 0.84
C ARG A 56 -7.27 -0.35 1.72
N ILE A 57 -7.60 0.94 1.77
CA ILE A 57 -6.86 1.93 2.54
C ILE A 57 -7.82 3.02 3.04
N ALA A 58 -7.87 3.21 4.35
CA ALA A 58 -8.88 4.07 4.97
C ALA A 58 -8.28 5.11 5.93
N LEU A 59 -9.02 6.19 6.14
CA LEU A 59 -8.72 7.24 7.10
C LEU A 59 -9.58 7.05 8.36
N TYR A 60 -8.94 6.86 9.51
CA TYR A 60 -9.62 6.75 10.80
C TYR A 60 -9.25 7.89 11.75
N LEU A 61 -10.10 8.09 12.76
CA LEU A 61 -9.79 8.87 13.94
C LEU A 61 -9.39 7.93 15.08
N SER A 62 -8.14 8.02 15.55
CA SER A 62 -7.63 7.23 16.67
C SER A 62 -7.06 8.16 17.73
N ARG A 63 -7.64 8.13 18.94
CA ARG A 63 -7.21 8.96 20.09
C ARG A 63 -7.06 10.45 19.73
N GLY A 64 -8.04 11.00 19.00
CA GLY A 64 -8.04 12.39 18.54
C GLY A 64 -7.12 12.71 17.35
N ASN A 65 -6.37 11.73 16.85
CA ASN A 65 -5.45 11.89 15.72
C ASN A 65 -5.99 11.16 14.48
N LYS A 66 -5.85 11.79 13.31
CA LYS A 66 -6.16 11.15 12.03
C LYS A 66 -5.04 10.19 11.65
N VAL A 67 -5.39 8.95 11.31
CA VAL A 67 -4.46 7.90 10.88
C VAL A 67 -4.94 7.29 9.58
N ILE A 68 -4.01 6.89 8.71
CA ILE A 68 -4.29 6.11 7.52
C ILE A 68 -3.87 4.67 7.79
N VAL A 69 -4.75 3.74 7.47
CA VAL A 69 -4.61 2.30 7.73
C VAL A 69 -4.69 1.55 6.41
N LEU A 70 -3.76 0.63 6.21
CA LEU A 70 -3.79 -0.35 5.13
C LEU A 70 -4.65 -1.54 5.57
N GLU A 71 -5.88 -1.58 5.07
CA GLU A 71 -6.88 -2.61 5.37
C GLU A 71 -6.57 -3.90 4.60
N ASP A 72 -6.28 -3.78 3.30
CA ASP A 72 -5.98 -4.92 2.44
C ASP A 72 -4.49 -5.02 2.15
N LYS A 73 -3.80 -5.77 3.01
CA LYS A 73 -2.36 -6.06 2.86
C LYS A 73 -2.08 -7.02 1.70
N VAL A 74 -3.01 -7.92 1.39
CA VAL A 74 -2.82 -8.89 0.31
C VAL A 74 -2.87 -8.18 -1.04
N TRP A 75 -3.84 -7.29 -1.23
CA TRP A 75 -3.90 -6.42 -2.40
C TRP A 75 -2.63 -5.59 -2.56
N ALA A 76 -2.15 -4.96 -1.48
CA ALA A 76 -0.91 -4.19 -1.52
C ALA A 76 0.29 -5.03 -1.96
N ASP A 77 0.44 -6.23 -1.41
CA ASP A 77 1.54 -7.15 -1.73
C ASP A 77 1.50 -7.58 -3.19
N GLN A 78 0.32 -7.89 -3.72
CA GLN A 78 0.17 -8.26 -5.14
C GLN A 78 0.60 -7.11 -6.06
N TRP A 79 0.24 -5.87 -5.75
CA TRP A 79 0.68 -4.71 -6.53
C TRP A 79 2.16 -4.39 -6.34
N MET A 80 2.71 -4.57 -5.14
CA MET A 80 4.15 -4.42 -4.88
C MET A 80 4.97 -5.47 -5.65
N ILE A 81 4.52 -6.71 -5.73
CA ILE A 81 5.13 -7.77 -6.55
C ILE A 81 5.00 -7.42 -8.05
N HIS A 82 3.84 -6.95 -8.49
CA HIS A 82 3.61 -6.57 -9.89
C HIS A 82 4.59 -5.49 -10.37
N TYR A 83 4.92 -4.53 -9.50
CA TYR A 83 5.89 -3.46 -9.78
C TYR A 83 7.34 -3.78 -9.36
N ASP A 84 7.64 -5.03 -9.00
CA ASP A 84 8.98 -5.46 -8.54
C ASP A 84 9.53 -4.66 -7.33
N LEU A 85 8.64 -4.16 -6.48
CA LEU A 85 8.95 -3.39 -5.27
C LEU A 85 9.05 -4.26 -4.00
N GLU A 86 8.55 -5.49 -4.08
CA GLU A 86 8.65 -6.49 -3.03
C GLU A 86 9.21 -7.80 -3.57
N VAL A 87 10.38 -8.20 -3.03
CA VAL A 87 10.88 -9.55 -3.18
C VAL A 87 10.08 -10.44 -2.22
N PRO A 88 9.41 -11.50 -2.68
CA PRO A 88 8.62 -12.38 -1.82
C PRO A 88 9.45 -12.84 -0.62
N HIS A 89 9.00 -12.50 0.59
CA HIS A 89 9.68 -12.90 1.83
C HIS A 89 9.59 -14.41 2.11
N HIS A 90 8.85 -15.16 1.29
CA HIS A 90 8.83 -16.61 1.24
C HIS A 90 9.56 -17.13 0.00
N ARG A 91 10.89 -16.99 -0.02
CA ARG A 91 11.72 -18.12 -0.47
C ARG A 91 11.60 -19.22 0.59
N HIS A 92 10.46 -19.92 0.63
CA HIS A 92 10.60 -21.35 0.89
C HIS A 92 11.29 -21.89 -0.35
N TRP A 93 12.54 -22.28 -0.17
CA TRP A 93 13.22 -23.16 -1.10
C TRP A 93 12.26 -24.29 -1.44
N ILE A 94 11.81 -24.36 -2.68
CA ILE A 94 11.52 -25.68 -3.24
C ILE A 94 12.91 -26.19 -3.65
N ASP A 95 13.60 -26.78 -2.69
CA ASP A 95 14.46 -27.91 -3.01
C ASP A 95 13.49 -29.02 -3.43
N LEU A 96 13.42 -29.25 -4.75
CA LEU A 96 13.34 -30.56 -5.43
C LEU A 96 13.13 -30.34 -6.93
#